data_AF-A0A9W3X3M6-F1
#
_entry.id   AF-A0A9W3X3M6-F1
#
_cell.length_a   1.000
_cell.length_b   1.000
_cell.length_c   1.000
_cell.angle_alpha   90.00
_cell.angle_beta   90.00
_cell.angle_gamma   90.00
#
_symmetry.space_group_name_H-M   'P 1'
#
loop_
_entity.id
_entity.type
_entity.pdbx_description
1 polymer ?
#
loop_
_entity_poly.entity_id
_entity_poly.type
_entity_poly.pdbx_seq_one_letter_code
_entity_poly.pdbx_strand_id
1 'polypeptide(L)'
;MGKTKEAVKALFVTGYKPTQQDFADLIDVAGVQGSKGDKGDKGETGAAGVKGVDGKNGTNGANGVGVKSISVTVDTAGKITGGTWIGTDDKSNPITINS
;
A
#
# COMPACT_ATOMS: atom_id res chain seq x y z
N MET A 1 61.71 9.90 -25.70
CA MET A 1 60.90 10.07 -24.48
C MET A 1 60.17 11.39 -24.64
N GLY A 2 58.85 11.36 -24.85
CA GLY A 2 58.06 12.55 -25.21
C GLY A 2 58.10 13.62 -24.11
N LYS A 3 58.02 14.90 -24.50
CA LYS A 3 58.01 16.03 -23.55
C LYS A 3 56.67 16.06 -22.80
N THR A 4 56.70 16.28 -21.50
CA THR A 4 55.47 16.41 -20.69
C THR A 4 54.74 17.73 -20.97
N LYS A 5 53.45 17.79 -20.64
CA LYS A 5 52.60 18.98 -20.77
C LYS A 5 53.19 20.22 -20.07
N GLU A 6 53.86 20.01 -18.95
CA GLU A 6 54.49 21.03 -18.13
C GLU A 6 55.75 21.59 -18.80
N ALA A 7 56.56 20.73 -19.42
CA ALA A 7 57.77 21.13 -20.14
C ALA A 7 57.43 21.98 -21.38
N VAL A 8 56.34 21.66 -22.07
CA VAL A 8 55.92 22.40 -23.26
C VAL A 8 55.30 23.76 -22.89
N LYS A 9 54.53 23.84 -21.79
CA LYS A 9 54.06 25.12 -21.25
C LYS A 9 55.21 26.07 -20.92
N ALA A 10 56.30 25.56 -20.34
CA ALA A 10 57.47 26.36 -20.01
C ALA A 10 58.16 26.95 -21.26
N LEU A 11 58.21 26.20 -22.37
CA LEU A 11 58.80 26.66 -23.64
C LEU A 11 58.00 27.81 -24.27
N PHE A 12 56.66 27.80 -24.19
CA PHE A 12 55.87 28.92 -24.71
C PHE A 12 56.10 30.23 -23.96
N VAL A 13 56.45 30.16 -22.68
CA VAL A 13 56.75 31.34 -21.86
C VAL A 13 58.09 31.97 -22.25
N THR A 14 59.03 31.20 -22.83
CA THR A 14 60.34 31.70 -23.26
C THR A 14 60.36 32.25 -24.68
N GLY A 15 59.21 32.30 -25.36
CA GLY A 15 59.11 32.76 -26.75
C GLY A 15 59.57 31.71 -27.78
N TYR A 16 59.80 30.47 -27.36
CA TYR A 16 60.09 29.36 -28.25
C TYR A 16 58.89 29.10 -29.18
N LYS A 17 59.15 29.02 -30.49
CA LYS A 17 58.15 28.64 -31.50
C LYS A 17 58.24 27.12 -31.71
N PRO A 18 57.25 26.35 -31.22
CA PRO A 18 57.32 24.90 -31.35
C PRO A 18 57.17 24.45 -32.79
N THR A 19 57.82 23.34 -33.11
CA THR A 19 57.77 22.70 -34.42
C THR A 19 56.58 21.74 -34.50
N GLN A 20 56.22 21.29 -35.71
CA GLN A 20 55.17 20.27 -35.89
C GLN A 20 55.45 18.99 -35.09
N GLN A 21 56.73 18.61 -34.93
CA GLN A 21 57.12 17.44 -34.14
C GLN A 21 56.85 17.62 -32.64
N ASP A 22 57.04 18.84 -32.10
CA ASP A 22 56.77 19.12 -30.69
C ASP A 22 55.28 18.99 -30.35
N PHE A 23 54.39 19.29 -31.31
CA PHE A 23 52.96 19.09 -31.16
C PHE A 23 52.56 17.62 -31.30
N ALA A 24 53.22 16.86 -32.18
CA ALA A 24 53.00 15.41 -32.31
C ALA A 24 53.36 14.68 -31.02
N ASP A 25 54.50 15.00 -30.42
CA ASP A 25 54.97 14.41 -29.16
C ASP A 25 54.02 14.73 -27.97
N LEU A 26 53.26 15.83 -28.05
CA LEU A 26 52.29 16.23 -27.03
C LEU A 26 50.99 15.42 -27.12
N ILE A 27 50.57 15.06 -28.34
CA ILE A 27 49.35 14.30 -28.61
C ILE A 27 49.48 12.86 -28.11
N ASP A 28 50.68 12.27 -28.23
CA ASP A 28 51.00 10.96 -27.65
C ASP A 28 50.88 10.92 -26.11
N VAL A 29 51.00 12.07 -25.44
CA VAL A 29 50.87 12.19 -23.97
C VAL A 29 49.45 12.59 -23.54
N ALA A 30 48.72 13.34 -24.37
CA ALA A 30 47.43 13.96 -24.00
C ALA A 30 46.18 13.12 -24.32
N GLY A 31 46.32 12.00 -25.05
CA GLY A 31 45.19 11.24 -25.61
C GLY A 31 44.38 10.38 -24.62
N VAL A 32 44.69 10.35 -23.33
CA VAL A 32 43.95 9.49 -22.39
C VAL A 32 42.71 10.22 -21.89
N GLN A 33 41.57 9.94 -22.52
CA GLN A 33 40.26 10.34 -22.00
C GLN A 33 40.12 9.85 -20.56
N GLY A 34 39.79 10.76 -19.63
CA GLY A 34 39.58 10.42 -18.22
C GLY A 34 38.54 9.31 -18.06
N SER A 35 38.72 8.45 -17.06
CA SER A 35 37.79 7.36 -16.79
C SER A 35 36.37 7.91 -16.57
N LYS A 36 35.37 7.19 -17.10
CA LYS A 36 33.97 7.46 -16.77
C LYS A 36 33.81 7.34 -15.26
N GLY A 37 33.22 8.36 -14.63
CA GLY A 37 32.92 8.32 -13.20
C GLY A 37 32.02 7.13 -12.86
N ASP A 38 32.19 6.60 -11.65
CA ASP A 38 31.44 5.45 -11.18
C ASP A 38 29.92 5.72 -11.17
N LYS A 39 29.15 4.65 -11.36
CA LYS A 39 27.70 4.72 -11.22
C LYS A 39 27.39 5.01 -9.75
N GLY A 40 26.55 6.01 -9.49
CA GLY A 40 26.08 6.32 -8.15
C GLY A 40 25.36 5.13 -7.51
N ASP A 41 25.40 5.09 -6.17
CA ASP A 41 24.82 4.01 -5.38
C ASP A 41 23.31 3.86 -5.59
N LYS A 42 22.83 2.64 -5.35
CA LYS A 42 21.39 2.35 -5.34
C LYS A 42 20.73 3.07 -4.16
N GLY A 43 19.60 3.73 -4.41
CA GLY A 43 18.81 4.38 -3.36
C GLY A 43 18.29 3.39 -2.31
N GLU A 44 18.01 3.90 -1.12
CA GLU A 44 17.50 3.10 -0.01
C GLU A 44 16.09 2.55 -0.27
N THR A 45 15.78 1.41 0.36
CA THR A 45 14.43 0.82 0.33
C THR A 45 13.45 1.73 1.07
N GLY A 46 12.26 1.93 0.50
CA GLY A 46 11.21 2.73 1.14
C GLY A 46 10.76 2.18 2.49
N ALA A 47 10.19 3.05 3.33
CA ALA A 47 9.67 2.68 4.64
C ALA A 47 8.53 1.66 4.53
N ALA A 48 8.40 0.80 5.55
CA ALA A 48 7.27 -0.13 5.67
C ALA A 48 5.94 0.63 5.79
N GLY A 49 4.87 0.04 5.25
CA GLY A 49 3.52 0.59 5.37
C GLY A 49 3.00 0.59 6.81
N VAL A 50 2.08 1.49 7.12
CA VAL A 50 1.41 1.53 8.43
C VAL A 50 0.49 0.32 8.62
N LYS A 51 0.36 -0.14 9.86
CA LYS A 51 -0.59 -1.21 10.22
C LYS A 51 -2.03 -0.74 9.95
N GLY A 52 -2.87 -1.64 9.47
CA GLY A 52 -4.30 -1.39 9.31
C GLY A 52 -4.99 -1.08 10.65
N VAL A 53 -6.09 -0.34 10.59
CA VAL A 53 -6.93 -0.02 11.74
C VAL A 53 -7.79 -1.22 12.16
N ASP A 54 -8.14 -1.27 13.44
CA ASP A 54 -9.03 -2.29 13.96
C ASP A 54 -10.45 -2.14 13.38
N GLY A 55 -11.17 -3.27 13.26
CA GLY A 55 -12.56 -3.29 12.81
C GLY A 55 -13.51 -2.62 13.81
N LYS A 56 -14.66 -2.15 13.33
CA LYS A 56 -15.70 -1.58 14.20
C LYS A 56 -16.51 -2.67 14.90
N ASN A 57 -16.98 -2.38 16.11
CA ASN A 57 -17.92 -3.23 16.83
C ASN A 57 -19.22 -3.44 16.03
N GLY A 58 -19.83 -4.62 16.19
CA GLY A 58 -21.16 -4.90 15.64
C GLY A 58 -22.26 -4.09 16.34
N THR A 59 -23.44 -4.03 15.73
CA THR A 59 -24.63 -3.40 16.29
C THR A 59 -25.35 -4.32 17.28
N ASN A 60 -26.10 -3.74 18.22
CA ASN A 60 -26.99 -4.51 19.09
C ASN A 60 -28.05 -5.28 18.28
N GLY A 61 -28.48 -6.42 18.80
CA GLY A 61 -29.62 -7.17 18.24
C GLY A 61 -30.95 -6.45 18.42
N ALA A 62 -31.97 -6.88 17.65
CA ALA A 62 -33.33 -6.38 17.81
C ALA A 62 -33.96 -6.85 19.13
N ASN A 63 -34.88 -6.05 19.67
CA ASN A 63 -35.69 -6.44 20.82
C ASN A 63 -36.58 -7.65 20.47
N GLY A 64 -36.86 -8.50 21.46
CA GLY A 64 -37.80 -9.62 21.30
C GLY A 64 -39.26 -9.16 21.16
N VAL A 65 -40.11 -10.05 20.64
CA VAL A 65 -41.56 -9.84 20.52
C VAL A 65 -42.24 -10.40 21.78
N GLY A 66 -43.01 -9.56 22.48
CA GLY A 66 -43.84 -9.98 23.61
C GLY A 66 -45.24 -10.42 23.16
N VAL A 67 -46.08 -10.86 24.11
CA VAL A 67 -47.48 -11.23 23.85
C VAL A 67 -48.40 -10.06 24.19
N LYS A 68 -49.25 -9.66 23.24
CA LYS A 68 -50.23 -8.58 23.38
C LYS A 68 -51.61 -9.12 23.79
N SER A 69 -52.07 -10.20 23.15
CA SER A 69 -53.34 -10.84 23.46
C SER A 69 -53.33 -12.32 23.05
N ILE A 70 -54.26 -13.09 23.63
CA ILE A 70 -54.41 -14.53 23.40
C ILE A 70 -55.88 -14.83 23.17
N SER A 71 -56.17 -15.61 22.13
CA SER A 71 -57.48 -16.18 21.82
C SER A 71 -57.37 -17.70 21.76
N VAL A 72 -58.27 -18.41 22.43
CA VAL A 72 -58.23 -19.88 22.54
C VAL A 72 -59.48 -20.47 21.92
N THR A 73 -59.31 -21.57 21.20
CA THR A 73 -60.42 -22.36 20.62
C THR A 73 -60.68 -23.58 21.50
N VAL A 74 -61.95 -23.79 21.84
CA VAL A 74 -62.43 -24.96 22.58
C VAL A 74 -63.42 -25.76 21.75
N ASP A 75 -63.43 -27.08 21.91
CA ASP A 75 -64.45 -27.94 21.32
C ASP A 75 -65.74 -27.97 22.17
N THR A 76 -66.72 -28.74 21.69
CA THR A 76 -68.03 -28.90 22.37
C THR A 76 -67.93 -29.61 23.72
N ALA A 77 -66.83 -30.30 24.01
CA ALA A 77 -66.54 -30.92 25.30
C ALA A 77 -65.75 -29.99 26.24
N GLY A 78 -65.42 -28.76 25.79
CA GLY A 78 -64.62 -27.80 26.55
C GLY A 78 -63.10 -28.05 26.49
N LYS A 79 -62.63 -28.96 25.62
CA LYS A 79 -61.19 -29.20 25.43
C LYS A 79 -60.60 -28.10 24.55
N ILE A 80 -59.43 -27.61 24.95
CA ILE A 80 -58.65 -26.68 24.13
C ILE A 80 -58.12 -27.40 22.90
N THR A 81 -58.48 -26.91 21.71
CA THR A 81 -58.08 -27.50 20.41
C THR A 81 -57.12 -26.62 19.62
N GLY A 82 -56.92 -25.37 20.03
CA GLY A 82 -56.00 -24.45 19.36
C GLY A 82 -56.15 -23.03 19.86
N GLY A 83 -55.62 -22.08 19.10
CA GLY A 83 -55.77 -20.66 19.38
C GLY A 83 -54.82 -19.82 18.54
N THR A 84 -54.86 -18.51 18.78
CA THR A 84 -53.89 -17.56 18.25
C THR A 84 -53.39 -16.65 19.36
N TRP A 85 -52.13 -16.23 19.26
CA TRP A 85 -51.61 -15.12 20.04
C TRP A 85 -51.20 -13.99 19.11
N ILE A 86 -51.46 -12.75 19.54
CA ILE A 86 -51.01 -11.54 18.85
C ILE A 86 -49.77 -11.03 19.55
N GLY A 87 -48.69 -10.86 18.80
CA GLY A 87 -47.44 -10.29 19.33
C GLY A 87 -47.53 -8.80 19.59
N THR A 88 -46.59 -8.24 20.35
CA THR A 88 -46.43 -6.78 20.48
C THR A 88 -46.14 -6.10 19.14
N ASP A 89 -45.71 -6.88 18.14
CA ASP A 89 -45.53 -6.50 16.75
C ASP A 89 -46.80 -6.62 15.88
N ASP A 90 -47.96 -6.85 16.51
CA ASP A 90 -49.28 -6.98 15.87
C ASP A 90 -49.43 -8.17 14.91
N LYS A 91 -48.47 -9.12 14.89
CA LYS A 91 -48.59 -10.35 14.12
C LYS A 91 -49.40 -11.41 14.87
N SER A 92 -50.28 -12.10 14.14
CA SER A 92 -51.02 -13.26 14.65
C SER A 92 -50.24 -14.54 14.42
N ASN A 93 -50.10 -15.35 15.46
CA ASN A 93 -49.36 -16.60 15.43
C ASN A 93 -50.23 -17.73 16.02
N PRO A 94 -50.17 -18.95 15.46
CA PRO A 94 -50.96 -20.08 15.95
C PRO A 94 -50.44 -20.59 17.30
N ILE A 95 -51.37 -21.10 18.12
CA ILE A 95 -51.08 -21.89 19.31
C ILE A 95 -51.26 -23.36 18.95
N THR A 96 -50.17 -24.12 19.02
CA THR A 96 -50.20 -25.57 18.81
C THR A 96 -50.44 -26.28 20.13
N ILE A 97 -51.43 -27.17 20.16
CA ILE A 97 -51.73 -28.03 21.31
C ILE A 97 -51.15 -29.41 21.03
N ASN A 98 -50.15 -29.81 21.80
CA ASN A 98 -49.61 -31.17 21.74
C ASN A 98 -50.51 -32.05 22.62
N SER A 99 -51.13 -33.06 22.00
CA SER A 99 -52.01 -34.03 22.65
C SER A 99 -51.26 -35.18 23.30
#